data_AF-A0A4P7L2D2-F1
#
_entry.id   AF-A0A4P7L2D2-F1
#
_cell.length_a   1.000
_cell.length_b   1.000
_cell.length_c   1.000
_cell.angle_alpha   90.00
_cell.angle_beta   90.00
_cell.angle_gamma   90.00
#
_symmetry.space_group_name_H-M   'P 1'
#
loop_
_entity.id
_entity.type
_entity.pdbx_description
1 polymer ?
#
loop_
_entity_poly.entity_id
_entity_poly.type
_entity_poly.pdbx_seq_one_letter_code
_entity_poly.pdbx_strand_id
1 'polypeptide(L)'
;MLLTLKAIQFPNHQGESNKLDSGLHYVVGDNNKIINSEKQSSIIFGALNEIDSKNNLPENVKGNNIAGSSNSIKGTNNNVFGSANSIKGDENLAIGNNSDVRANNSVSIGQYSYNERDNTVSFGNKETKRQLTNIGNGTEDYDAVNVKQLNQKAQAAIDSANRYTDGKIIDTKNEAINTSNMYTDNRFNALNNQINQRINQLDNKIDRVEKQTNAGIAGVTAIASIPYSTSENFSFGMGVGHYQNGKAIAAGAQYKIADNANVRVNIAWDNTDNASVGAGLAIGW
;
A
#
# COMPACT_ATOMS: atom_id res chain seq x y z
N MET A 1 -54.58 61.94 13.55
CA MET A 1 -55.47 61.06 14.34
C MET A 1 -55.02 59.63 14.09
N LEU A 2 -54.01 59.15 14.83
CA LEU A 2 -53.54 57.76 14.74
C LEU A 2 -54.48 56.88 15.58
N LEU A 3 -55.29 56.06 14.91
CA LEU A 3 -56.06 54.99 15.54
C LEU A 3 -55.19 53.73 15.54
N THR A 4 -54.34 53.57 16.55
CA THR A 4 -53.58 52.34 16.80
C THR A 4 -54.08 51.69 18.07
N LEU A 5 -55.04 50.77 17.96
CA LEU A 5 -55.18 49.60 18.84
C LEU A 5 -56.34 48.73 18.35
N LYS A 6 -56.11 47.47 17.97
CA LYS A 6 -57.16 46.43 18.00
C LYS A 6 -56.57 45.08 18.40
N ALA A 7 -56.50 44.87 19.71
CA ALA A 7 -56.64 43.52 20.27
C ALA A 7 -58.11 43.11 20.13
N ILE A 8 -58.38 41.94 19.55
CA ILE A 8 -59.74 41.39 19.50
C ILE A 8 -59.85 40.38 20.64
N GLN A 9 -60.52 40.78 21.72
CA GLN A 9 -60.85 39.90 22.85
C GLN A 9 -62.27 39.35 22.64
N PHE A 10 -62.42 38.03 22.60
CA PHE A 10 -63.73 37.40 22.44
C PHE A 10 -64.51 37.44 23.77
N PRO A 11 -65.83 37.74 23.78
CA PRO A 11 -66.59 38.09 24.99
C PRO A 11 -66.74 37.01 26.07
N ASN A 12 -66.39 35.74 25.81
CA ASN A 12 -66.71 34.60 26.67
C ASN A 12 -65.50 33.87 27.28
N HIS A 13 -64.30 34.47 27.27
CA HIS A 13 -63.10 33.86 27.89
C HIS A 13 -62.77 34.53 29.23
N GLN A 14 -62.58 33.71 30.28
CA GLN A 14 -62.11 34.09 31.61
C GLN A 14 -60.59 34.47 31.66
N GLY A 15 -60.05 34.98 30.55
CA GLY A 15 -58.64 35.35 30.41
C GLY A 15 -58.36 36.80 30.83
N GLU A 16 -57.17 37.08 31.35
CA GLU A 16 -56.69 38.43 31.62
C GLU A 16 -56.47 39.21 30.29
N SER A 17 -56.55 40.54 30.35
CA SER A 17 -56.39 41.39 29.17
C SER A 17 -54.96 41.35 28.61
N ASN A 18 -54.83 41.44 27.29
CA ASN A 18 -53.53 41.61 26.64
C ASN A 18 -52.88 42.95 27.04
N LYS A 19 -51.57 42.94 27.34
CA LYS A 19 -50.77 44.14 27.64
C LYS A 19 -49.91 44.49 26.43
N LEU A 20 -50.24 45.56 25.72
CA LEU A 20 -49.58 45.97 24.48
C LEU A 20 -48.94 47.36 24.65
N ASP A 21 -47.76 47.55 24.06
CA ASP A 21 -47.17 48.89 23.90
C ASP A 21 -47.83 49.68 22.75
N SER A 22 -47.27 50.86 22.44
CA SER A 22 -47.83 51.80 21.46
C SER A 22 -47.65 51.39 19.98
N GLY A 23 -47.00 50.24 19.72
CA GLY A 23 -46.78 49.72 18.37
C GLY A 23 -48.04 49.17 17.70
N LEU A 24 -47.92 48.84 16.41
CA LEU A 24 -49.04 48.31 15.62
C LEU A 24 -49.12 46.79 15.76
N HIS A 25 -49.90 46.31 16.73
CA HIS A 25 -50.03 44.87 17.00
C HIS A 25 -51.43 44.34 16.70
N TYR A 26 -51.50 43.20 16.01
CA TYR A 26 -52.72 42.42 15.83
C TYR A 26 -52.65 41.17 16.72
N VAL A 27 -53.48 41.12 17.76
CA VAL A 27 -53.45 40.06 18.76
C VAL A 27 -54.82 39.41 18.90
N VAL A 28 -54.84 38.09 18.75
CA VAL A 28 -56.00 37.22 18.94
C VAL A 28 -55.66 36.16 19.97
N GLY A 29 -56.34 36.22 21.12
CA GLY A 29 -56.08 35.40 22.31
C GLY A 29 -55.93 36.25 23.56
N ASP A 30 -55.54 35.63 24.68
CA ASP A 30 -55.49 36.23 26.02
C ASP A 30 -54.09 36.19 26.65
N ASN A 31 -53.87 37.05 27.64
CA ASN A 31 -52.64 37.14 28.43
C ASN A 31 -51.34 37.32 27.62
N ASN A 32 -51.39 37.94 26.44
CA ASN A 32 -50.18 38.29 25.70
C ASN A 32 -49.60 39.61 26.21
N LYS A 33 -48.28 39.65 26.35
CA LYS A 33 -47.52 40.82 26.81
C LYS A 33 -46.53 41.24 25.71
N ILE A 34 -46.75 42.40 25.11
CA ILE A 34 -45.85 43.02 24.14
C ILE A 34 -45.34 44.32 24.74
N ILE A 35 -44.03 44.41 24.93
CA ILE A 35 -43.34 45.59 25.44
C ILE A 35 -42.08 45.88 24.60
N ASN A 36 -41.59 47.12 24.67
CA ASN A 36 -40.37 47.60 24.00
C ASN A 36 -40.36 47.36 22.48
N SER A 37 -41.53 47.25 21.86
CA SER A 37 -41.77 46.87 20.45
C SER A 37 -42.56 47.94 19.70
N GLU A 38 -42.52 49.20 20.16
CA GLU A 38 -43.30 50.33 19.64
C GLU A 38 -43.06 50.63 18.16
N LYS A 39 -41.85 50.31 17.66
CA LYS A 39 -41.43 50.52 16.27
C LYS A 39 -41.64 49.30 15.38
N GLN A 40 -42.40 48.31 15.88
CA GLN A 40 -42.65 47.05 15.21
C GLN A 40 -44.13 46.84 14.91
N SER A 41 -44.40 45.95 13.96
CA SER A 41 -45.74 45.42 13.73
C SER A 41 -45.76 43.91 13.90
N SER A 42 -46.46 43.43 14.94
CA SER A 42 -46.52 42.01 15.30
C SER A 42 -47.91 41.42 15.08
N ILE A 43 -47.96 40.14 14.74
CA ILE A 43 -49.19 39.36 14.59
C ILE A 43 -49.12 38.18 15.56
N ILE A 44 -50.07 38.06 16.46
CA ILE A 44 -50.09 37.01 17.48
C ILE A 44 -51.44 36.29 17.47
N PHE A 45 -51.39 34.97 17.31
CA PHE A 45 -52.49 34.05 17.49
C PHE A 45 -52.14 33.06 18.60
N GLY A 46 -52.80 33.18 19.75
CA GLY A 46 -52.58 32.33 20.91
C GLY A 46 -52.46 33.11 22.20
N ALA A 47 -52.01 32.44 23.26
CA ALA A 47 -52.10 32.95 24.62
C ALA A 47 -50.74 32.95 25.33
N LEU A 48 -50.60 33.78 26.36
CA LEU A 48 -49.43 33.77 27.25
C LEU A 48 -48.09 34.05 26.54
N ASN A 49 -48.10 34.69 25.36
CA ASN A 49 -46.86 35.04 24.68
C ASN A 49 -46.27 36.33 25.27
N GLU A 50 -44.97 36.33 25.53
CA GLU A 50 -44.21 37.49 25.96
C GLU A 50 -43.24 37.91 24.86
N ILE A 51 -43.41 39.13 24.35
CA ILE A 51 -42.48 39.80 23.46
C ILE A 51 -41.88 40.98 24.23
N ASP A 52 -40.60 40.91 24.50
CA ASP A 52 -39.80 41.97 25.13
C ASP A 52 -38.59 42.28 24.25
N SER A 53 -38.83 43.11 23.24
CA SER A 53 -37.82 43.48 22.26
C SER A 53 -36.75 44.40 22.84
N LYS A 54 -35.66 44.62 22.10
CA LYS A 54 -34.60 45.57 22.48
C LYS A 54 -35.11 47.02 22.48
N ASN A 55 -34.69 47.81 23.47
CA ASN A 55 -34.90 49.26 23.47
C ASN A 55 -34.12 49.93 22.33
N ASN A 56 -34.62 51.06 21.81
CA ASN A 56 -33.99 51.88 20.76
C ASN A 56 -33.83 51.21 19.40
N LEU A 57 -34.81 50.41 18.97
CA LEU A 57 -34.83 49.88 17.60
C LEU A 57 -34.86 51.01 16.54
N PRO A 58 -34.31 50.76 15.34
CA PRO A 58 -34.54 51.59 14.16
C PRO A 58 -36.04 51.77 13.87
N GLU A 59 -36.40 52.79 13.09
CA GLU A 59 -37.78 52.91 12.61
C GLU A 59 -38.12 51.78 11.62
N ASN A 60 -39.39 51.37 11.59
CA ASN A 60 -39.93 50.37 10.66
C ASN A 60 -39.30 48.96 10.78
N VAL A 61 -38.99 48.52 11.99
CA VAL A 61 -38.51 47.15 12.23
C VAL A 61 -39.67 46.16 12.10
N LYS A 62 -39.46 45.03 11.44
CA LYS A 62 -40.48 43.97 11.35
C LYS A 62 -40.72 43.35 12.73
N GLY A 63 -41.98 43.20 13.10
CA GLY A 63 -42.34 42.56 14.36
C GLY A 63 -42.34 41.04 14.27
N ASN A 64 -42.81 40.40 15.32
CA ASN A 64 -42.84 38.95 15.41
C ASN A 64 -44.21 38.40 15.00
N ASN A 65 -44.21 37.30 14.26
CA ASN A 65 -45.40 36.53 13.93
C ASN A 65 -45.43 35.26 14.78
N ILE A 66 -46.47 35.10 15.59
CA ILE A 66 -46.58 33.99 16.53
C ILE A 66 -47.90 33.27 16.32
N ALA A 67 -47.84 31.95 16.16
CA ALA A 67 -48.98 31.04 16.23
C ALA A 67 -48.68 29.95 17.27
N GLY A 68 -49.26 30.11 18.45
CA GLY A 68 -49.06 29.22 19.59
C GLY A 68 -49.00 29.98 20.91
N SER A 69 -48.63 29.29 21.99
CA SER A 69 -48.76 29.82 23.35
C SER A 69 -47.48 29.75 24.16
N SER A 70 -47.37 30.60 25.17
CA SER A 70 -46.26 30.61 26.13
C SER A 70 -44.88 30.84 25.50
N ASN A 71 -44.80 31.52 24.34
CA ASN A 71 -43.53 31.84 23.72
C ASN A 71 -42.90 33.08 24.37
N SER A 72 -41.59 33.07 24.58
CA SER A 72 -40.81 34.20 25.10
C SER A 72 -39.83 34.66 24.03
N ILE A 73 -40.06 35.86 23.48
CA ILE A 73 -39.30 36.41 22.35
C ILE A 73 -38.65 37.73 22.76
N LYS A 74 -37.34 37.84 22.57
CA LYS A 74 -36.56 39.08 22.77
C LYS A 74 -36.05 39.70 21.47
N GLY A 75 -35.97 38.90 20.41
CA GLY A 75 -35.59 39.38 19.10
C GLY A 75 -36.77 39.96 18.32
N THR A 76 -36.45 40.41 17.13
CA THR A 76 -37.35 41.05 16.17
C THR A 76 -37.44 40.21 14.90
N ASN A 77 -38.49 40.43 14.10
CA ASN A 77 -38.67 39.75 12.82
C ASN A 77 -38.69 38.20 12.88
N ASN A 78 -39.17 37.61 13.98
CA ASN A 78 -39.25 36.16 14.13
C ASN A 78 -40.60 35.60 13.69
N ASN A 79 -40.60 34.39 13.14
CA ASN A 79 -41.79 33.60 12.85
C ASN A 79 -41.80 32.35 13.73
N VAL A 80 -42.84 32.17 14.54
CA VAL A 80 -42.91 31.14 15.57
C VAL A 80 -44.19 30.34 15.44
N PHE A 81 -44.04 29.03 15.26
CA PHE A 81 -45.14 28.07 15.18
C PHE A 81 -44.94 27.00 16.25
N GLY A 82 -45.77 27.04 17.28
CA GLY A 82 -45.72 26.14 18.44
C GLY A 82 -45.63 26.89 19.76
N SER A 83 -45.37 26.14 20.82
CA SER A 83 -45.53 26.62 22.20
C SER A 83 -44.25 26.50 23.03
N ALA A 84 -44.15 27.36 24.05
CA ALA A 84 -43.03 27.35 25.00
C ALA A 84 -41.65 27.57 24.37
N ASN A 85 -41.57 28.25 23.21
CA ASN A 85 -40.28 28.56 22.59
C ASN A 85 -39.64 29.79 23.26
N SER A 86 -38.31 29.77 23.40
CA SER A 86 -37.50 30.91 23.82
C SER A 86 -36.65 31.38 22.64
N ILE A 87 -36.87 32.61 22.18
CA ILE A 87 -36.15 33.18 21.03
C ILE A 87 -35.46 34.47 21.45
N LYS A 88 -34.13 34.49 21.38
CA LYS A 88 -33.31 35.65 21.76
C LYS A 88 -32.80 36.44 20.56
N GLY A 89 -32.52 35.78 19.45
CA GLY A 89 -31.98 36.40 18.25
C GLY A 89 -33.07 36.92 17.31
N ASP A 90 -32.61 37.66 16.31
CA ASP A 90 -33.43 38.33 15.30
C ASP A 90 -33.61 37.45 14.05
N GLU A 91 -34.70 37.63 13.31
CA GLU A 91 -34.91 37.04 11.97
C GLU A 91 -35.01 35.50 11.90
N ASN A 92 -35.54 34.86 12.95
CA ASN A 92 -35.61 33.39 12.99
C ASN A 92 -36.95 32.81 12.55
N LEU A 93 -36.91 31.54 12.13
CA LEU A 93 -38.07 30.67 12.01
C LEU A 93 -37.97 29.53 13.03
N ALA A 94 -38.93 29.43 13.94
CA ALA A 94 -39.04 28.32 14.89
C ALA A 94 -40.32 27.53 14.63
N ILE A 95 -40.19 26.23 14.39
CA ILE A 95 -41.31 25.31 14.19
C ILE A 95 -41.16 24.16 15.17
N GLY A 96 -42.04 24.10 16.17
CA GLY A 96 -42.03 23.10 17.23
C GLY A 96 -42.28 23.68 18.61
N ASN A 97 -42.25 22.83 19.62
CA ASN A 97 -42.45 23.22 21.01
C ASN A 97 -41.12 23.21 21.78
N ASN A 98 -40.98 24.08 22.79
CA ASN A 98 -39.82 24.09 23.69
C ASN A 98 -38.47 24.30 22.99
N SER A 99 -38.42 25.04 21.88
CA SER A 99 -37.15 25.37 21.21
C SER A 99 -36.43 26.52 21.92
N ASP A 100 -35.10 26.51 21.96
CA ASP A 100 -34.25 27.62 22.46
C ASP A 100 -33.37 28.12 21.31
N VAL A 101 -33.73 29.29 20.77
CA VAL A 101 -33.12 29.90 19.58
C VAL A 101 -32.37 31.16 19.99
N ARG A 102 -31.04 31.09 19.97
CA ARG A 102 -30.13 32.18 20.34
C ARG A 102 -29.45 32.84 19.15
N ALA A 103 -29.46 32.15 18.01
CA ALA A 103 -28.93 32.61 16.74
C ALA A 103 -29.78 33.71 16.09
N ASN A 104 -29.20 34.43 15.13
CA ASN A 104 -29.90 35.30 14.19
C ASN A 104 -29.99 34.65 12.80
N ASN A 105 -31.00 35.03 12.01
CA ASN A 105 -31.21 34.56 10.64
C ASN A 105 -31.14 33.02 10.50
N SER A 106 -31.82 32.32 11.41
CA SER A 106 -31.69 30.88 11.56
C SER A 106 -33.04 30.18 11.63
N VAL A 107 -33.05 28.87 11.38
CA VAL A 107 -34.24 28.03 11.43
C VAL A 107 -34.07 26.94 12.49
N SER A 108 -35.08 26.71 13.32
CA SER A 108 -35.12 25.63 14.30
C SER A 108 -36.35 24.76 14.08
N ILE A 109 -36.13 23.48 13.78
CA ILE A 109 -37.19 22.54 13.34
C ILE A 109 -37.29 21.34 14.28
N GLY A 110 -38.45 21.22 14.91
CA GLY A 110 -38.84 20.13 15.79
C GLY A 110 -38.77 20.50 17.27
N GLN A 111 -39.48 19.74 18.10
CA GLN A 111 -39.54 19.95 19.55
C GLN A 111 -38.15 19.91 20.20
N TYR A 112 -37.90 20.76 21.20
CA TYR A 112 -36.62 20.85 21.91
C TYR A 112 -35.40 21.20 21.04
N SER A 113 -35.61 21.81 19.87
CA SER A 113 -34.48 22.23 19.03
C SER A 113 -33.71 23.38 19.66
N TYR A 114 -32.39 23.33 19.56
CA TYR A 114 -31.48 24.33 20.08
C TYR A 114 -30.64 24.89 18.93
N ASN A 115 -30.58 26.21 18.79
CA ASN A 115 -29.79 26.85 17.74
C ASN A 115 -29.06 28.09 18.28
N GLU A 116 -27.72 28.06 18.25
CA GLU A 116 -26.84 29.12 18.75
C GLU A 116 -25.90 29.70 17.69
N ARG A 117 -26.03 29.28 16.42
CA ARG A 117 -25.20 29.78 15.32
C ARG A 117 -26.04 30.50 14.28
N ASP A 118 -25.64 31.71 13.95
CA ASP A 118 -26.30 32.52 12.94
C ASP A 118 -26.23 31.87 11.57
N ASN A 119 -27.24 32.07 10.73
CA ASN A 119 -27.33 31.52 9.37
C ASN A 119 -27.31 29.97 9.32
N THR A 120 -28.01 29.31 10.24
CA THR A 120 -28.06 27.84 10.28
C THR A 120 -29.46 27.27 10.47
N VAL A 121 -29.64 26.02 10.04
CA VAL A 121 -30.82 25.21 10.35
C VAL A 121 -30.45 24.18 11.43
N SER A 122 -31.16 24.19 12.55
CA SER A 122 -31.05 23.17 13.59
C SER A 122 -32.25 22.23 13.55
N PHE A 123 -31.96 20.93 13.55
CA PHE A 123 -32.97 19.88 13.58
C PHE A 123 -33.04 19.17 14.94
N GLY A 124 -32.42 19.72 15.98
CA GLY A 124 -32.34 19.08 17.29
C GLY A 124 -31.50 19.87 18.28
N ASN A 125 -30.91 19.19 19.25
CA ASN A 125 -30.06 19.80 20.26
C ASN A 125 -28.82 18.94 20.53
N LYS A 126 -28.04 19.23 21.58
CA LYS A 126 -26.81 18.50 21.90
C LYS A 126 -27.05 17.01 22.15
N GLU A 127 -28.16 16.64 22.77
CA GLU A 127 -28.49 15.26 23.15
C GLU A 127 -29.33 14.56 22.07
N THR A 128 -30.30 15.26 21.48
CA THR A 128 -31.22 14.72 20.48
C THR A 128 -30.86 15.22 19.09
N LYS A 129 -30.48 14.31 18.19
CA LYS A 129 -30.34 14.57 16.75
C LYS A 129 -31.49 13.91 16.00
N ARG A 130 -31.92 14.53 14.91
CA ARG A 130 -32.89 13.93 13.98
C ARG A 130 -32.17 13.49 12.72
N GLN A 131 -32.57 12.32 12.22
CA GLN A 131 -32.14 11.87 10.90
C GLN A 131 -32.92 12.64 9.83
N LEU A 132 -32.23 13.06 8.77
CA LEU A 132 -32.84 13.58 7.56
C LEU A 132 -32.96 12.42 6.57
N THR A 133 -34.18 11.94 6.33
CA THR A 133 -34.47 10.80 5.45
C THR A 133 -35.02 11.28 4.11
N ASN A 134 -34.98 10.40 3.10
CA ASN A 134 -35.44 10.69 1.73
C ASN A 134 -34.67 11.82 1.03
N ILE A 135 -33.36 11.93 1.32
CA ILE A 135 -32.47 12.89 0.66
C ILE A 135 -31.96 12.29 -0.65
N GLY A 136 -32.27 12.96 -1.76
CA GLY A 136 -31.74 12.63 -3.09
C GLY A 136 -30.21 12.70 -3.13
N ASN A 137 -29.61 12.20 -4.21
CA ASN A 137 -28.17 12.37 -4.39
C ASN A 137 -27.89 13.86 -4.66
N GLY A 138 -26.91 14.43 -3.96
CA GLY A 138 -26.41 15.76 -4.29
C GLY A 138 -25.70 15.77 -5.63
N THR A 139 -25.94 16.80 -6.44
CA THR A 139 -25.38 16.97 -7.78
C THR A 139 -24.56 18.24 -7.93
N GLU A 140 -24.83 19.25 -7.10
CA GLU A 140 -24.10 20.52 -7.06
C GLU A 140 -23.19 20.61 -5.81
N ASP A 141 -22.25 21.55 -5.82
CA ASP A 141 -21.21 21.70 -4.78
C ASP A 141 -21.75 21.91 -3.36
N TYR A 142 -22.96 22.48 -3.25
CA TYR A 142 -23.59 22.82 -1.97
C TYR A 142 -24.79 21.92 -1.61
N ASP A 143 -24.97 20.81 -2.33
CA ASP A 143 -26.00 19.82 -2.00
C ASP A 143 -25.59 18.93 -0.82
N ALA A 144 -26.59 18.42 -0.09
CA ALA A 144 -26.34 17.42 0.95
C ALA A 144 -25.91 16.08 0.32
N VAL A 145 -24.88 15.46 0.91
CA VAL A 145 -24.42 14.11 0.54
C VAL A 145 -25.17 13.07 1.36
N ASN A 146 -25.78 12.10 0.69
CA ASN A 146 -26.44 10.98 1.38
C ASN A 146 -25.48 9.78 1.62
N VAL A 147 -25.92 8.82 2.45
CA VAL A 147 -25.10 7.65 2.83
C VAL A 147 -24.74 6.78 1.62
N LYS A 148 -25.58 6.72 0.58
CA LYS A 148 -25.29 5.97 -0.65
C LYS A 148 -24.07 6.56 -1.36
N GLN A 149 -24.03 7.88 -1.55
CA GLN A 149 -22.89 8.57 -2.18
C GLN A 149 -21.61 8.39 -1.36
N LEU A 150 -21.70 8.47 -0.03
CA LEU A 150 -20.55 8.23 0.86
C LEU A 150 -19.99 6.81 0.69
N ASN A 151 -20.85 5.79 0.74
CA ASN A 151 -20.42 4.39 0.59
C ASN A 151 -19.83 4.11 -0.79
N GLN A 152 -20.37 4.71 -1.86
CA GLN A 152 -19.81 4.61 -3.20
C GLN A 152 -18.40 5.21 -3.30
N LYS A 153 -18.16 6.37 -2.67
CA LYS A 153 -16.83 6.97 -2.62
C LYS A 153 -15.86 6.17 -1.75
N ALA A 154 -16.32 5.63 -0.63
CA ALA A 154 -15.50 4.75 0.22
C ALA A 154 -15.09 3.48 -0.54
N GLN A 155 -16.01 2.85 -1.29
CA GLN A 155 -15.69 1.68 -2.10
C GLN A 155 -14.68 2.01 -3.20
N ALA A 156 -14.87 3.13 -3.93
CA ALA A 156 -13.93 3.56 -4.95
C ALA A 156 -12.51 3.82 -4.40
N ALA A 157 -12.40 4.30 -3.16
CA ALA A 157 -11.12 4.47 -2.49
C ALA A 157 -10.46 3.12 -2.16
N ILE A 158 -11.24 2.14 -1.65
CA ILE A 158 -10.76 0.78 -1.37
C ILE A 158 -10.26 0.11 -2.66
N ASP A 159 -11.03 0.18 -3.75
CA ASP A 159 -10.66 -0.40 -5.04
C ASP A 159 -9.37 0.21 -5.60
N SER A 160 -9.16 1.51 -5.36
CA SER A 160 -7.94 2.20 -5.77
C SER A 160 -6.73 1.77 -4.92
N ALA A 161 -6.90 1.59 -3.61
CA ALA A 161 -5.85 1.09 -2.73
C ALA A 161 -5.45 -0.36 -3.03
N ASN A 162 -6.43 -1.23 -3.34
CA ASN A 162 -6.18 -2.62 -3.73
C ASN A 162 -5.38 -2.68 -5.03
N ARG A 163 -5.80 -1.93 -6.07
CA ARG A 163 -5.06 -1.86 -7.35
C ARG A 163 -3.62 -1.40 -7.18
N TYR A 164 -3.38 -0.41 -6.33
CA TYR A 164 -2.03 0.06 -6.03
C TYR A 164 -1.18 -1.04 -5.38
N THR A 165 -1.75 -1.76 -4.40
CA THR A 165 -1.07 -2.85 -3.69
C THR A 165 -0.75 -4.02 -4.62
N ASP A 166 -1.71 -4.45 -5.44
CA ASP A 166 -1.54 -5.54 -6.40
C ASP A 166 -0.43 -5.20 -7.42
N GLY A 167 -0.40 -3.97 -7.93
CA GLY A 167 0.65 -3.49 -8.81
C GLY A 167 2.03 -3.56 -8.15
N LYS A 168 2.14 -3.08 -6.90
CA LYS A 168 3.42 -3.11 -6.17
C LYS A 168 3.90 -4.54 -5.88
N ILE A 169 2.99 -5.48 -5.63
CA ILE A 169 3.31 -6.90 -5.46
C ILE A 169 3.89 -7.49 -6.74
N ILE A 170 3.29 -7.18 -7.90
CA ILE A 170 3.77 -7.63 -9.21
C ILE A 170 5.17 -7.07 -9.48
N ASP A 171 5.39 -5.77 -9.27
CA ASP A 171 6.69 -5.12 -9.48
C ASP A 171 7.78 -5.76 -8.61
N THR A 172 7.48 -5.94 -7.32
CA THR A 172 8.42 -6.54 -6.36
C THR A 172 8.72 -8.00 -6.71
N LYS A 173 7.71 -8.76 -7.16
CA LYS A 173 7.89 -10.14 -7.61
C LYS A 173 8.79 -10.22 -8.84
N ASN A 174 8.60 -9.33 -9.81
CA ASN A 174 9.42 -9.26 -11.01
C ASN A 174 10.87 -8.88 -10.67
N GLU A 175 11.07 -7.89 -9.79
CA GLU A 175 12.39 -7.50 -9.29
C GLU A 175 13.11 -8.66 -8.59
N ALA A 176 12.40 -9.40 -7.74
CA ALA A 176 12.95 -10.57 -7.04
C ALA A 176 13.32 -11.71 -8.02
N ILE A 177 12.46 -12.01 -9.00
CA ILE A 177 12.75 -13.02 -10.05
C ILE A 177 13.98 -12.60 -10.86
N ASN A 178 14.05 -11.35 -11.30
CA ASN A 178 15.18 -10.85 -12.08
C ASN A 178 16.48 -10.93 -11.27
N THR A 179 16.45 -10.55 -9.99
CA THR A 179 17.60 -10.65 -9.10
C THR A 179 18.04 -12.11 -8.91
N SER A 180 17.09 -13.03 -8.72
CA SER A 180 17.35 -14.46 -8.57
C SER A 180 17.96 -15.09 -9.83
N ASN A 181 17.42 -14.75 -11.00
CA ASN A 181 17.94 -15.21 -12.29
C ASN A 181 19.37 -14.72 -12.49
N MET A 182 19.64 -13.42 -12.27
CA MET A 182 21.00 -12.88 -12.36
C MET A 182 21.98 -13.60 -11.42
N TYR A 183 21.57 -13.88 -10.18
CA TYR A 183 22.42 -14.62 -9.22
C TYR A 183 22.72 -16.04 -9.72
N THR A 184 21.70 -16.76 -10.18
CA THR A 184 21.83 -18.14 -10.68
C THR A 184 22.69 -18.19 -11.94
N ASP A 185 22.46 -17.27 -12.88
CA ASP A 185 23.24 -17.16 -14.12
C ASP A 185 24.72 -16.87 -13.82
N ASN A 186 24.99 -15.94 -12.90
CA ASN A 186 26.36 -15.65 -12.46
C ASN A 186 27.03 -16.87 -11.83
N ARG A 187 26.32 -17.60 -10.97
CA ARG A 187 26.85 -18.81 -10.33
C ARG A 187 27.09 -19.94 -11.33
N PHE A 188 26.17 -20.11 -12.29
CA PHE A 188 26.28 -21.10 -13.36
C PHE A 188 27.46 -20.78 -14.29
N ASN A 189 27.60 -19.52 -14.71
CA ASN A 189 28.72 -19.08 -15.52
C ASN A 189 30.06 -19.28 -14.81
N ALA A 190 30.13 -18.95 -13.51
CA ALA A 190 31.33 -19.20 -12.70
C ALA A 190 31.68 -20.69 -12.62
N LEU A 191 30.67 -21.56 -12.41
CA LEU A 191 30.85 -23.00 -12.38
C LEU A 191 31.30 -23.54 -13.75
N ASN A 192 30.67 -23.09 -14.83
CA ASN A 192 31.00 -23.50 -16.19
C ASN A 192 32.46 -23.16 -16.53
N ASN A 193 32.91 -21.96 -16.13
CA ASN A 193 34.31 -21.56 -16.28
C ASN A 193 35.27 -22.45 -15.47
N GLN A 194 34.91 -22.80 -14.23
CA GLN A 194 35.71 -23.72 -13.40
C GLN A 194 35.78 -25.14 -14.00
N ILE A 195 34.67 -25.63 -14.54
CA ILE A 195 34.61 -26.94 -15.20
C ILE A 195 35.48 -26.94 -16.46
N ASN A 196 35.38 -25.92 -17.31
CA ASN A 196 36.19 -25.80 -18.51
C ASN A 196 37.69 -25.77 -18.20
N GLN A 197 38.09 -25.06 -17.13
CA GLN A 197 39.48 -25.07 -16.67
C GLN A 197 39.95 -26.47 -16.24
N ARG A 198 39.10 -27.21 -15.51
CA ARG A 198 39.41 -28.59 -15.09
C ARG A 198 39.47 -29.56 -16.26
N ILE A 199 38.56 -29.43 -17.23
CA ILE A 199 38.58 -30.25 -18.46
C ILE A 199 39.87 -30.00 -19.23
N ASN A 200 40.24 -28.74 -19.46
CA ASN A 200 41.50 -28.41 -20.12
C ASN A 200 42.73 -28.96 -19.36
N GLN A 201 42.69 -28.96 -18.01
CA GLN A 201 43.75 -29.58 -17.20
C GLN A 201 43.78 -31.10 -17.35
N LEU A 202 42.62 -31.75 -17.45
CA LEU A 202 42.52 -33.19 -17.70
C LEU A 202 43.03 -33.54 -19.10
N ASP A 203 42.64 -32.78 -20.12
CA ASP A 203 43.11 -32.97 -21.50
C ASP A 203 44.64 -32.90 -21.57
N ASN A 204 45.25 -31.86 -20.98
CA ASN A 204 46.71 -31.73 -20.92
C ASN A 204 47.39 -32.89 -20.15
N LYS A 205 46.73 -33.43 -19.12
CA LYS A 205 47.26 -34.57 -18.36
C LYS A 205 47.16 -35.85 -19.18
N ILE A 206 46.06 -36.05 -19.90
CA ILE A 206 45.85 -37.19 -20.80
C ILE A 206 46.90 -37.15 -21.91
N ASP A 207 47.12 -36.01 -22.55
CA ASP A 207 48.15 -35.85 -23.60
C ASP A 207 49.55 -36.19 -23.07
N ARG A 208 49.86 -35.78 -21.84
CA ARG A 208 51.14 -36.11 -21.20
C ARG A 208 51.27 -37.60 -20.94
N VAL A 209 50.21 -38.23 -20.41
CA VAL A 209 50.19 -39.68 -20.17
C VAL A 209 50.35 -40.43 -21.49
N GLU A 210 49.61 -40.06 -22.53
CA GLU A 210 49.73 -40.67 -23.86
C GLU A 210 51.17 -40.58 -24.39
N LYS A 211 51.77 -39.38 -24.33
CA LYS A 211 53.16 -39.18 -24.78
C LYS A 211 54.16 -40.01 -23.97
N GLN A 212 54.03 -40.04 -22.64
CA GLN A 212 54.89 -40.84 -21.77
C GLN A 212 54.73 -42.34 -22.02
N THR A 213 53.49 -42.82 -22.24
CA THR A 213 53.23 -44.22 -22.58
C THR A 213 53.81 -44.57 -23.94
N ASN A 214 53.62 -43.74 -24.97
CA ASN A 214 54.19 -43.97 -26.29
C ASN A 214 55.74 -44.00 -26.25
N ALA A 215 56.35 -43.10 -25.48
CA ALA A 215 57.79 -43.04 -25.26
C ALA A 215 58.30 -44.30 -24.52
N GLY A 216 57.58 -44.75 -23.48
CA GLY A 216 57.88 -46.00 -22.77
C GLY A 216 57.79 -47.24 -23.66
N ILE A 217 56.75 -47.34 -24.52
CA ILE A 217 56.62 -48.42 -25.51
C ILE A 217 57.81 -48.39 -26.47
N ALA A 218 58.18 -47.21 -26.98
CA ALA A 218 59.36 -47.05 -27.82
C ALA A 218 60.63 -47.51 -27.08
N GLY A 219 60.75 -47.27 -25.77
CA GLY A 219 61.84 -47.78 -24.92
C GLY A 219 61.93 -49.31 -24.94
N VAL A 220 60.79 -49.98 -24.75
CA VAL A 220 60.73 -51.45 -24.81
C VAL A 220 61.00 -51.98 -26.23
N THR A 221 60.51 -51.31 -27.27
CA THR A 221 60.83 -51.65 -28.66
C THR A 221 62.34 -51.52 -28.94
N ALA A 222 62.96 -50.45 -28.43
CA ALA A 222 64.40 -50.24 -28.54
C ALA A 222 65.17 -51.40 -27.89
N ILE A 223 64.79 -51.79 -26.65
CA ILE A 223 65.38 -52.93 -25.93
C ILE A 223 65.21 -54.24 -26.72
N ALA A 224 64.02 -54.49 -27.26
CA ALA A 224 63.71 -55.71 -28.01
C ALA A 224 64.50 -55.83 -29.32
N SER A 225 64.89 -54.70 -29.92
CA SER A 225 65.65 -54.66 -31.17
C SER A 225 67.17 -54.84 -30.99
N ILE A 226 67.67 -54.92 -29.76
CA ILE A 226 69.12 -55.04 -29.49
C ILE A 226 69.62 -56.41 -29.99
N PRO A 227 70.61 -56.47 -30.90
CA PRO A 227 71.22 -57.72 -31.32
C PRO A 227 72.20 -58.24 -30.27
N TYR A 228 72.22 -59.56 -30.04
CA TYR A 228 73.16 -60.23 -29.14
C TYR A 228 73.80 -61.42 -29.83
N SER A 229 75.13 -61.51 -29.79
CA SER A 229 75.86 -62.66 -30.33
C SER A 229 75.90 -63.80 -29.30
N THR A 230 75.65 -65.02 -29.75
CA THR A 230 75.70 -66.23 -28.92
C THR A 230 77.06 -66.96 -28.98
N SER A 231 77.97 -66.53 -29.85
CA SER A 231 79.31 -67.13 -29.98
C SER A 231 80.30 -66.65 -28.91
N GLU A 232 80.10 -65.44 -28.39
CA GLU A 232 81.01 -64.79 -27.44
C GLU A 232 80.48 -64.86 -26.01
N ASN A 233 81.37 -64.92 -25.02
CA ASN A 233 80.99 -64.93 -23.60
C ASN A 233 80.38 -63.60 -23.12
N PHE A 234 80.67 -62.50 -23.82
CA PHE A 234 80.13 -61.18 -23.57
C PHE A 234 79.65 -60.57 -24.89
N SER A 235 78.45 -59.98 -24.88
CA SER A 235 77.96 -59.18 -25.99
C SER A 235 77.32 -57.88 -25.50
N PHE A 236 77.53 -56.83 -26.28
CA PHE A 236 76.93 -55.52 -26.09
C PHE A 236 76.20 -55.13 -27.37
N GLY A 237 75.04 -54.50 -27.21
CA GLY A 237 74.28 -54.00 -28.34
C GLY A 237 73.52 -52.73 -28.00
N MET A 238 73.10 -52.04 -29.05
CA MET A 238 72.26 -50.85 -28.97
C MET A 238 71.08 -51.02 -29.91
N GLY A 239 69.94 -50.45 -29.52
CA GLY A 239 68.70 -50.50 -30.26
C GLY A 239 68.02 -49.14 -30.23
N VAL A 240 67.17 -48.90 -31.22
CA VAL A 240 66.35 -47.70 -31.31
C VAL A 240 64.90 -48.12 -31.49
N GLY A 241 63.99 -47.41 -30.85
CA GLY A 241 62.57 -47.73 -30.84
C GLY A 241 61.75 -46.52 -31.22
N HIS A 242 60.71 -46.76 -31.99
CA HIS A 242 59.77 -45.75 -32.46
C HIS A 242 58.36 -46.30 -32.34
N TYR A 243 57.48 -45.56 -31.64
CA TYR A 243 56.06 -45.88 -31.54
C TYR A 243 55.25 -44.59 -31.45
N GLN A 244 54.39 -44.34 -32.43
CA GLN A 244 53.63 -43.09 -32.56
C GLN A 244 54.53 -41.85 -32.43
N ASN A 245 54.31 -40.99 -31.42
CA ASN A 245 55.13 -39.82 -31.11
C ASN A 245 56.27 -40.09 -30.10
N GLY A 246 56.41 -41.33 -29.64
CA GLY A 246 57.45 -41.81 -28.74
C GLY A 246 58.69 -42.28 -29.49
N LYS A 247 59.86 -41.88 -28.98
CA LYS A 247 61.17 -42.29 -29.50
C LYS A 247 62.05 -42.67 -28.33
N ALA A 248 62.82 -43.73 -28.47
CA ALA A 248 63.75 -44.14 -27.44
C ALA A 248 65.00 -44.78 -28.01
N ILE A 249 66.06 -44.72 -27.22
CA ILE A 249 67.30 -45.45 -27.46
C ILE A 249 67.52 -46.42 -26.30
N ALA A 250 68.07 -47.59 -26.60
CA ALA A 250 68.39 -48.59 -25.60
C ALA A 250 69.80 -49.13 -25.81
N ALA A 251 70.43 -49.50 -24.70
CA ALA A 251 71.68 -50.22 -24.68
C ALA A 251 71.53 -51.43 -23.76
N GLY A 252 72.22 -52.52 -24.09
CA GLY A 252 72.16 -53.72 -23.29
C GLY A 252 73.41 -54.55 -23.41
N ALA A 253 73.68 -55.30 -22.34
CA ALA A 253 74.79 -56.22 -22.25
C ALA A 253 74.27 -57.60 -21.86
N GLN A 254 74.83 -58.63 -22.47
CA GLN A 254 74.54 -60.02 -22.16
C GLN A 254 75.86 -60.75 -21.84
N TYR A 255 75.81 -61.60 -20.81
CA TYR A 255 76.93 -62.40 -20.35
C TYR A 255 76.52 -63.88 -20.24
N LYS A 256 77.35 -64.76 -20.77
CA LYS A 256 77.15 -66.22 -20.75
C LYS A 256 77.76 -66.77 -19.46
N ILE A 257 76.89 -67.25 -18.55
CA ILE A 257 77.31 -67.77 -17.24
C ILE A 257 77.70 -69.24 -17.33
N ALA A 258 77.02 -70.01 -18.19
CA ALA A 258 77.33 -71.40 -18.49
C ALA A 258 77.03 -71.68 -19.97
N ASP A 259 77.46 -72.83 -20.50
CA ASP A 259 77.21 -73.19 -21.90
C ASP A 259 75.75 -73.15 -22.32
N ASN A 260 74.86 -73.31 -21.35
CA ASN A 260 73.43 -73.31 -21.53
C ASN A 260 72.71 -72.18 -20.75
N ALA A 261 73.42 -71.21 -20.16
CA ALA A 261 72.80 -70.16 -19.35
C ALA A 261 73.36 -68.76 -19.65
N ASN A 262 72.47 -67.80 -19.93
CA ASN A 262 72.79 -66.42 -20.26
C ASN A 262 72.03 -65.45 -19.35
N VAL A 263 72.67 -64.35 -18.96
CA VAL A 263 72.03 -63.21 -18.28
C VAL A 263 72.15 -61.96 -19.15
N ARG A 264 71.09 -61.15 -19.19
CA ARG A 264 71.03 -59.88 -19.92
C ARG A 264 70.60 -58.75 -18.99
N VAL A 265 71.18 -57.58 -19.18
CA VAL A 265 70.77 -56.31 -18.58
C VAL A 265 70.58 -55.29 -19.68
N ASN A 266 69.48 -54.53 -19.64
CA ASN A 266 69.12 -53.53 -20.62
C ASN A 266 68.72 -52.23 -19.91
N ILE A 267 69.03 -51.12 -20.54
CA ILE A 267 68.62 -49.78 -20.15
C ILE A 267 68.10 -49.05 -21.39
N ALA A 268 67.06 -48.25 -21.23
CA ALA A 268 66.54 -47.40 -22.29
C ALA A 268 66.23 -46.00 -21.77
N TRP A 269 66.41 -45.01 -22.63
CA TRP A 269 66.05 -43.62 -22.40
C TRP A 269 65.14 -43.16 -23.54
N ASP A 270 64.07 -42.46 -23.18
CA ASP A 270 63.07 -42.00 -24.13
C ASP A 270 63.03 -40.47 -24.27
N ASN A 271 62.28 -40.00 -25.28
CA ASN A 271 62.10 -38.57 -25.58
C ASN A 271 61.16 -37.83 -24.62
N THR A 272 60.82 -38.43 -23.48
CA THR A 272 60.15 -37.81 -22.33
C THR A 272 61.05 -37.76 -21.09
N ASP A 273 62.36 -37.98 -21.27
CA ASP A 273 63.39 -38.01 -20.23
C ASP A 273 63.18 -39.11 -19.18
N ASN A 274 62.37 -40.12 -19.49
CA ASN A 274 62.23 -41.30 -18.64
C ASN A 274 63.28 -42.35 -19.02
N ALA A 275 63.76 -43.06 -18.00
CA ALA A 275 64.64 -44.19 -18.15
C ALA A 275 63.94 -45.48 -17.69
N SER A 276 64.09 -46.56 -18.46
CA SER A 276 63.63 -47.90 -18.07
C SER A 276 64.81 -48.86 -17.99
N VAL A 277 64.74 -49.82 -17.08
CA VAL A 277 65.77 -50.83 -16.85
C VAL A 277 65.11 -52.21 -16.78
N GLY A 278 65.76 -53.22 -17.37
CA GLY A 278 65.28 -54.59 -17.34
C GLY A 278 66.42 -55.59 -17.35
N ALA A 279 66.29 -56.66 -16.56
CA ALA A 279 67.24 -57.77 -16.54
C ALA A 279 66.50 -59.10 -16.79
N GLY A 280 67.19 -60.09 -17.36
CA GLY A 280 66.62 -61.40 -17.66
C GLY A 280 67.66 -62.51 -17.64
N LEU A 281 67.20 -63.75 -17.42
CA LEU A 281 67.98 -64.99 -17.44
C LEU A 281 67.35 -65.93 -18.46
N ALA A 282 68.16 -66.59 -19.28
CA ALA A 282 67.73 -67.65 -20.19
C ALA A 282 68.56 -68.91 -19.93
N ILE A 283 67.90 -70.07 -19.87
CA ILE A 283 68.53 -71.39 -19.76
C ILE A 283 68.01 -72.26 -20.91
N GLY A 284 68.92 -72.82 -21.71
CA GLY A 284 68.62 -73.81 -22.73
C GLY A 284 68.94 -75.23 -22.24
N TRP A 285 68.34 -76.24 -22.85
CA TRP A 285 68.63 -77.65 -22.64
C TRP A 285 68.52 -78.41 -23.97
#